data_AF-A0A933RHR4-F1
#
_entry.id   AF-A0A933RHR4-F1
#
_cell.length_a   1.000
_cell.length_b   1.000
_cell.length_c   1.000
_cell.angle_alpha   90.00
_cell.angle_beta   90.00
_cell.angle_gamma   90.00
#
_symmetry.space_group_name_H-M   'P 1'
#
loop_
_entity.id
_entity.type
_entity.pdbx_description
1 polymer ?
#
loop_
_entity_poly.entity_id
_entity_poly.type
_entity_poly.pdbx_seq_one_letter_code
_entity_poly.pdbx_strand_id
1 'polypeptide(L)' 'METGKKVFASAGCVSCHTLKDSNASGTVGPNLDQVKPDEATVKQFVTNGKAPMPAFKGQLSDDEIDAVATYVSSVAGR' A
#
# COMPACT_ATOMS: atom_id res chain seq x y z
N MET A 1 5.80 -2.00 11.60
CA MET A 1 6.31 -1.92 10.20
C MET A 1 6.36 -3.28 9.52
N GLU A 2 6.86 -4.34 10.18
CA GLU A 2 6.96 -5.67 9.57
C GLU A 2 5.60 -6.24 9.10
N THR A 3 4.54 -6.10 9.91
CA THR A 3 3.18 -6.51 9.53
C THR A 3 2.70 -5.80 8.26
N GLY A 4 2.83 -4.47 8.20
CA GLY A 4 2.43 -3.68 7.02
C GLY A 4 3.21 -4.05 5.77
N LYS A 5 4.51 -4.33 5.90
CA LYS A 5 5.34 -4.83 4.80
C LYS A 5 4.90 -6.21 4.32
N LYS A 6 4.55 -7.11 5.24
CA LYS A 6 4.00 -8.44 4.91
C LYS A 6 2.67 -8.31 4.17
N VAL A 7 1.75 -7.49 4.68
CA VAL A 7 0.45 -7.22 4.03
C VAL A 7 0.67 -6.64 2.63
N PHE A 8 1.57 -5.67 2.48
CA PHE A 8 1.91 -5.09 1.17
C PHE A 8 2.35 -6.16 0.15
N ALA A 9 3.12 -7.15 0.59
CA ALA A 9 3.55 -8.26 -0.26
C ALA A 9 2.42 -9.27 -0.52
N SER A 10 1.73 -9.74 0.52
CA SER A 10 0.73 -10.81 0.42
C SER A 10 -0.58 -10.36 -0.24
N ALA A 11 -0.95 -9.09 -0.09
CA ALA A 11 -2.12 -8.49 -0.77
C ALA A 11 -1.83 -8.12 -2.24
N GLY A 12 -0.62 -8.38 -2.74
CA GLY A 12 -0.27 -8.19 -4.15
C GLY A 12 0.06 -6.75 -4.54
N CYS A 13 0.19 -5.82 -3.58
CA CYS A 13 0.50 -4.41 -3.85
C CYS A 13 1.81 -4.25 -4.64
N VAL A 14 2.77 -5.15 -4.41
CA VAL A 14 4.07 -5.21 -5.08
C VAL A 14 3.98 -5.33 -6.61
N SER A 15 2.90 -5.92 -7.13
CA SER A 15 2.73 -6.12 -8.57
C SER A 15 2.28 -4.85 -9.28
N CYS A 16 1.61 -3.94 -8.55
CA CYS A 16 1.03 -2.73 -9.11
C CYS A 16 1.86 -1.48 -8.80
N HIS A 17 2.48 -1.41 -7.63
CA HIS A 17 3.13 -0.19 -7.14
C HIS A 17 4.65 -0.33 -7.07
N THR A 18 5.34 0.78 -7.30
CA THR A 18 6.75 0.92 -6.97
C THR A 18 6.87 1.39 -5.52
N LEU A 19 7.66 0.67 -4.74
CA LEU A 19 8.00 1.00 -3.35
C LEU A 19 9.31 0.29 -2.99
N LYS A 20 10.41 1.05 -3.00
CA LYS A 20 11.79 0.58 -2.87
C LYS A 20 12.03 -0.22 -1.60
N ASP A 21 11.46 0.20 -0.46
CA ASP A 21 11.62 -0.54 0.80
C ASP A 21 11.12 -1.99 0.68
N SER A 22 10.05 -2.22 -0.08
CA SER A 22 9.51 -3.57 -0.35
C SER A 22 10.16 -4.29 -1.52
N ASN A 23 11.17 -3.72 -2.18
CA ASN A 23 11.70 -4.17 -3.47
C ASN A 23 10.62 -4.27 -4.57
N ALA A 24 9.56 -3.48 -4.46
CA ALA A 24 8.48 -3.48 -5.43
C ALA A 24 8.78 -2.49 -6.56
N SER A 25 8.51 -2.93 -7.79
CA SER A 25 8.75 -2.16 -9.02
C SER A 25 7.54 -2.15 -9.95
N GLY A 26 6.34 -2.39 -9.42
CA GLY A 26 5.10 -2.35 -10.19
C GLY A 26 4.83 -0.94 -10.73
N THR A 27 4.23 -0.85 -11.92
CA THR A 27 3.97 0.44 -12.61
C THR A 27 2.52 0.60 -13.07
N VAL A 28 1.61 -0.27 -12.61
CA VAL A 28 0.17 -0.15 -12.90
C VAL A 28 -0.44 0.98 -12.07
N GLY A 29 -0.07 1.04 -10.80
CA GLY A 29 -0.39 2.14 -9.89
C GLY A 29 0.75 3.16 -9.83
N PRO A 30 0.53 4.29 -9.13
CA PRO A 30 1.56 5.30 -8.94
C PRO A 30 2.78 4.74 -8.19
N ASN A 31 3.93 5.32 -8.48
CA ASN A 31 5.15 5.12 -7.70
C ASN A 31 4.97 5.78 -6.32
N LEU A 32 4.92 4.96 -5.27
CA LEU A 32 4.66 5.40 -3.91
C LEU A 32 5.84 6.22 -3.35
N ASP A 33 7.06 5.94 -3.79
CA ASP A 33 8.25 6.71 -3.39
C ASP A 33 8.26 8.14 -3.98
N GLN A 34 7.57 8.36 -5.08
CA GLN A 34 7.44 9.67 -5.70
C GLN A 34 6.28 10.47 -5.10
N VAL A 35 5.09 9.87 -5.00
CA VAL A 35 3.89 10.58 -4.56
C VAL A 35 3.79 10.76 -3.05
N LYS A 36 4.49 9.92 -2.27
CA LYS A 36 4.63 10.02 -0.80
C LYS A 36 3.30 10.29 -0.08
N PRO A 37 2.30 9.41 -0.26
CA PRO A 37 0.98 9.64 0.30
C PRO A 37 1.02 9.56 1.83
N ASP A 38 0.22 10.38 2.50
CA ASP A 38 0.02 10.24 3.95
C ASP A 38 -0.78 8.98 4.30
N GLU A 39 -0.74 8.60 5.57
CA GLU A 39 -1.39 7.38 6.06
C GLU A 39 -2.90 7.37 5.82
N ALA A 40 -3.57 8.50 6.01
CA ALA A 40 -5.01 8.63 5.80
C ALA A 40 -5.39 8.40 4.34
N THR A 41 -4.59 8.94 3.40
CA THR A 41 -4.75 8.73 1.97
C THR A 41 -4.56 7.26 1.62
N VAL A 42 -3.50 6.61 2.12
CA VAL A 42 -3.28 5.18 1.85
C VAL A 42 -4.44 4.35 2.39
N LYS A 43 -4.86 4.57 3.65
CA LYS A 43 -5.99 3.87 4.28
C LYS A 43 -7.27 4.02 3.46
N GLN A 44 -7.58 5.23 3.00
CA GLN A 44 -8.77 5.50 2.18
C GLN A 44 -8.75 4.71 0.87
N PHE A 45 -7.62 4.68 0.15
CA PHE A 45 -7.49 3.98 -1.12
C PHE A 45 -7.46 2.47 -0.96
N VAL A 46 -6.77 1.94 0.05
CA VAL A 46 -6.76 0.51 0.36
C VAL A 46 -8.17 0.04 0.74
N THR A 47 -8.88 0.79 1.58
CA THR A 47 -10.23 0.43 2.02
C THR A 47 -11.22 0.42 0.85
N ASN A 48 -11.25 1.50 0.06
CA ASN A 48 -12.34 1.72 -0.90
C ASN A 48 -11.98 1.35 -2.34
N GLY A 49 -10.69 1.16 -2.64
CA GLY A 49 -10.20 1.00 -4.00
C GLY A 49 -10.37 2.28 -4.83
N LYS A 50 -9.76 2.26 -6.02
CA LYS A 50 -9.98 3.22 -7.10
C LYS A 50 -9.52 2.60 -8.41
N ALA A 51 -10.45 2.35 -9.33
CA ALA A 51 -10.16 1.65 -10.58
C ALA A 51 -8.86 2.16 -11.25
N PRO A 52 -7.91 1.27 -11.60
CA PRO A 52 -8.01 -0.20 -11.58
C PRO A 52 -7.68 -0.87 -10.23
N MET A 53 -7.31 -0.13 -9.20
CA MET A 53 -7.01 -0.68 -7.86
C MET A 53 -8.30 -1.21 -7.20
N PRO A 54 -8.36 -2.50 -6.82
CA PRO A 54 -9.51 -3.07 -6.13
C PRO A 54 -9.64 -2.50 -4.71
N ALA A 55 -10.84 -2.63 -4.13
CA ALA A 55 -11.09 -2.35 -2.73
C ALA A 55 -10.67 -3.57 -1.88
N PHE A 56 -9.94 -3.35 -0.79
CA PHE A 56 -9.49 -4.43 0.10
C PHE A 56 -10.36 -4.57 1.36
N LYS A 57 -11.37 -3.70 1.56
CA LYS A 57 -12.36 -3.89 2.62
C LYS A 57 -13.07 -5.23 2.46
N GLY A 58 -13.06 -6.04 3.52
CA GLY A 58 -13.61 -7.41 3.50
C GLY A 58 -12.67 -8.46 2.91
N GLN A 59 -11.50 -8.07 2.42
CA GLN A 59 -10.39 -8.97 2.07
C GLN A 59 -9.27 -8.92 3.11
N LEU A 60 -9.02 -7.74 3.65
CA LEU A 60 -8.12 -7.48 4.78
C LEU A 60 -8.94 -7.06 6.01
N SER A 61 -8.42 -7.38 7.19
CA SER A 61 -8.91 -6.83 8.46
C SER A 61 -8.57 -5.34 8.60
N ASP A 62 -9.30 -4.63 9.45
CA ASP A 62 -9.04 -3.20 9.70
C ASP A 62 -7.61 -2.97 10.23
N ASP A 63 -7.10 -3.87 11.07
CA ASP A 63 -5.72 -3.82 11.58
C ASP A 63 -4.67 -4.03 10.47
N GLU A 64 -4.96 -4.88 9.48
CA GLU A 64 -4.06 -5.08 8.33
C GLU A 64 -4.05 -3.86 7.39
N ILE A 65 -5.23 -3.26 7.19
CA ILE A 65 -5.36 -2.01 6.43
C ILE A 65 -4.57 -0.89 7.10
N ASP A 66 -4.68 -0.77 8.43
CA ASP A 66 -3.94 0.23 9.19
C ASP A 66 -2.44 -0.05 9.14
N ALA A 67 -2.03 -1.29 9.35
CA ALA A 67 -0.63 -1.68 9.28
C ALA A 67 0.00 -1.36 7.91
N VAL A 68 -0.67 -1.63 6.79
CA VAL A 68 -0.14 -1.32 5.46
C VAL A 68 -0.15 0.18 5.18
N ALA A 69 -1.15 0.92 5.67
CA ALA A 69 -1.21 2.37 5.54
C ALA A 69 -0.07 3.08 6.29
N THR A 70 0.16 2.70 7.56
CA THR A 70 1.29 3.20 8.35
C THR A 70 2.62 2.85 7.69
N TYR A 71 2.76 1.61 7.18
CA TYR A 71 3.99 1.17 6.53
C TYR A 71 4.31 1.99 5.27
N VAL A 72 3.37 2.10 4.32
CA VAL A 72 3.58 2.80 3.06
C VAL A 72 3.93 4.27 3.28
N SER A 73 3.13 4.98 4.09
CA SER A 73 3.36 6.40 4.37
C SER A 73 4.68 6.66 5.09
N SER A 74 5.13 5.72 5.92
CA SER A 74 6.39 5.84 6.64
C SER A 74 7.61 5.60 5.75
N VAL A 75 7.57 4.65 4.81
CA VAL A 75 8.76 4.28 4.01
C VAL A 75 8.82 4.95 2.64
N ALA A 76 7.70 5.50 2.16
CA ALA A 76 7.64 6.16 0.86
C ALA A 76 8.70 7.26 0.72
N GLY A 77 9.58 7.10 -0.26
CA GLY A 77 10.60 8.09 -0.63
C GLY A 77 11.90 7.97 0.15
N ARG A 78 12.14 6.84 0.83
CA ARG A 78 13.39 6.51 1.55
C ARG A 78 14.34 5.63 0.74
#